data_AF-A0A536HP69-F1
#
_entry.id   AF-A0A536HP69-F1
#
_cell.length_a   1.000
_cell.length_b   1.000
_cell.length_c   1.000
_cell.angle_alpha   90.00
_cell.angle_beta   90.00
_cell.angle_gamma   90.00
#
_symmetry.space_group_name_H-M   'P 1'
#
loop_
_entity.id
_entity.type
_entity.pdbx_description
1 polymer ?
#
loop_
_entity_poly.entity_id
_entity_poly.type
_entity_poly.pdbx_seq_one_letter_code
_entity_poly.pdbx_strand_id
1 'polypeptide(L)'
;MPVRIGPAVCRDFEQSIAREWLVTNGLGGFASGTVSGANSRRYHGLLVAPGQRVVLLAATEDWLLSDGQDPQPLSSQEYWDGNIDPEGFRTLAEVRLHGLVPVFTWEVGGRVVEKRVFMEQGRNRTVISYRLLEGDAARLRVRPFFAHREFHAQRHGRDDRFEVVETGDGWVIEGGGLRSSIQAQPAPVLESRPDWYWRILHRAERERGL
;
A
#
# COMPACT_ATOMS: atom_id res chain seq x y z
N MET A 1 7.47 0.45 -26.04
CA MET A 1 6.45 -0.53 -25.62
C MET A 1 6.04 -0.22 -24.19
N PRO A 2 4.74 -0.24 -23.84
CA PRO A 2 4.33 -0.09 -22.44
C PRO A 2 4.80 -1.30 -21.63
N VAL A 3 5.39 -1.08 -20.45
CA VAL A 3 5.75 -2.15 -19.52
C VAL A 3 4.45 -2.78 -19.00
N ARG A 4 4.32 -4.10 -19.17
CA ARG A 4 3.17 -4.90 -18.73
C ARG A 4 3.66 -6.24 -18.20
N ILE A 5 3.10 -6.65 -17.06
CA ILE A 5 3.38 -7.89 -16.37
C ILE A 5 2.05 -8.63 -16.25
N GLY A 6 1.96 -9.80 -16.87
CA GLY A 6 0.74 -10.59 -16.93
C GLY A 6 0.55 -11.54 -15.73
N PRO A 7 -0.55 -12.30 -15.74
CA PRO A 7 -1.00 -13.06 -14.57
C PRO A 7 -0.01 -14.17 -14.15
N ALA A 8 0.73 -14.76 -15.09
CA ALA A 8 1.73 -15.79 -14.79
C ALA A 8 2.83 -15.29 -13.84
N VAL A 9 3.19 -14.00 -13.93
CA VAL A 9 4.17 -13.37 -13.04
C VAL A 9 3.47 -12.74 -11.85
N CYS A 10 2.33 -12.08 -12.04
CA CYS A 10 1.60 -11.40 -10.96
C CYS A 10 1.10 -12.37 -9.88
N ARG A 11 0.65 -13.57 -10.27
CA ARG A 11 0.06 -14.58 -9.37
C ARG A 11 1.09 -15.56 -8.80
N ASP A 12 2.36 -15.40 -9.17
CA ASP A 12 3.50 -16.07 -8.57
C ASP A 12 4.15 -15.11 -7.57
N PHE A 13 4.09 -15.43 -6.28
CA PHE A 13 4.57 -14.52 -5.24
C PHE A 13 6.06 -14.23 -5.35
N GLU A 14 6.88 -15.26 -5.60
CA GLU A 14 8.34 -15.15 -5.69
C GLU A 14 8.75 -14.27 -6.87
N GLN A 15 8.05 -14.42 -7.99
CA GLN A 15 8.31 -13.58 -9.16
C GLN A 15 7.80 -12.15 -8.99
N SER A 16 6.61 -11.96 -8.43
CA SER A 16 6.01 -10.63 -8.28
C SER A 16 6.67 -9.79 -7.18
N ILE A 17 7.11 -10.39 -6.07
CA ILE A 17 7.82 -9.65 -5.01
C ILE A 17 9.22 -9.17 -5.43
N ALA A 18 9.84 -9.84 -6.40
CA ALA A 18 11.16 -9.47 -6.94
C ALA A 18 11.12 -8.32 -7.96
N ARG A 19 9.94 -7.83 -8.33
CA ARG A 19 9.76 -6.77 -9.34
C ARG A 19 9.19 -5.52 -8.69
N GLU A 20 9.85 -4.39 -8.89
CA GLU A 20 9.57 -3.15 -8.18
C GLU A 20 9.06 -2.05 -9.11
N TRP A 21 8.31 -1.12 -8.54
CA TRP A 21 7.85 0.11 -9.18
C TRP A 21 8.19 1.32 -8.32
N LEU A 22 8.33 2.48 -8.96
CA LEU A 22 8.66 3.76 -8.31
C LEU A 22 7.93 4.90 -9.01
N VAL A 23 7.33 5.79 -8.22
CA VAL A 23 6.77 7.07 -8.65
C VAL A 23 7.37 8.18 -7.78
N THR A 24 7.79 9.28 -8.40
CA THR A 24 8.41 10.40 -7.67
C THR A 24 7.57 11.67 -7.78
N ASN A 25 7.67 12.55 -6.80
CA ASN A 25 7.00 13.86 -6.82
C ASN A 25 7.87 15.02 -7.34
N GLY A 26 9.12 14.76 -7.76
CA GLY A 26 10.06 15.78 -8.22
C GLY A 26 10.74 16.61 -7.12
N LEU A 27 10.46 16.34 -5.84
CA LEU A 27 11.13 16.97 -4.68
C LEU A 27 12.16 16.04 -4.02
N GLY A 28 12.37 14.85 -4.57
CA GLY A 28 13.10 13.75 -3.94
C GLY A 28 12.25 12.84 -3.04
N GLY A 29 10.95 13.12 -2.94
CA GLY A 29 9.96 12.21 -2.34
C GLY A 29 9.45 11.19 -3.36
N PHE A 30 8.99 10.04 -2.87
CA PHE A 30 8.56 8.95 -3.73
C PHE A 30 7.52 8.01 -3.09
N ALA A 31 6.87 7.23 -3.95
CA ALA A 31 6.10 6.05 -3.62
C ALA A 31 6.72 4.86 -4.35
N SER A 32 6.93 3.74 -3.66
CA SER A 32 7.51 2.53 -4.24
C SER A 32 7.01 1.27 -3.55
N GLY A 33 7.05 0.18 -4.28
CA GLY A 33 6.66 -1.13 -3.80
C GLY A 33 6.96 -2.20 -4.83
N THR A 34 6.45 -3.40 -4.60
CA THR A 34 6.59 -4.54 -5.50
C THR A 34 5.33 -4.75 -6.35
N VAL A 35 5.43 -5.61 -7.36
CA VAL A 35 4.28 -6.05 -8.17
C VAL A 35 3.29 -6.86 -7.32
N SER A 36 3.76 -7.62 -6.32
CA SER A 36 2.87 -8.38 -5.42
C SER A 36 2.06 -7.48 -4.49
N GLY A 37 2.50 -6.24 -4.30
CA GLY A 37 1.95 -5.31 -3.30
C GLY A 37 2.60 -5.44 -1.92
N ALA A 38 3.38 -6.50 -1.67
CA ALA A 38 4.08 -6.69 -0.40
C ALA A 38 5.40 -5.91 -0.36
N ASN A 39 5.66 -5.23 0.77
CA ASN A 39 6.89 -4.45 0.96
C ASN A 39 8.10 -5.35 1.26
N SER A 40 8.91 -5.66 0.26
CA SER A 40 10.16 -6.44 0.41
C SER A 40 11.34 -5.68 1.03
N ARG A 41 11.28 -4.34 1.11
CA ARG A 41 12.36 -3.46 1.57
C ARG A 41 11.84 -2.46 2.59
N ARG A 42 12.69 -2.06 3.55
CA ARG A 42 12.34 -1.04 4.56
C ARG A 42 12.04 0.35 3.99
N TYR A 43 12.41 0.63 2.76
CA TYR A 43 12.16 1.91 2.09
C TYR A 43 10.99 1.86 1.11
N HIS A 44 10.36 0.70 0.93
CA HIS A 44 9.06 0.67 0.27
C HIS A 44 8.03 1.38 1.14
N GLY A 45 7.13 2.09 0.46
CA GLY A 45 6.25 3.06 1.07
C GLY A 45 5.38 3.72 0.03
N LEU A 46 4.12 3.96 0.36
CA LEU A 46 3.20 4.71 -0.48
C LEU A 46 3.39 6.22 -0.33
N LEU A 47 4.03 6.69 0.73
CA LEU A 47 4.45 8.09 0.85
C LEU A 47 5.77 8.16 1.61
N VAL A 48 6.86 8.44 0.89
CA VAL A 48 8.19 8.69 1.44
C VAL A 48 8.56 10.14 1.19
N ALA A 49 8.79 10.90 2.27
CA ALA A 49 9.15 12.31 2.18
C ALA A 49 10.66 12.50 1.90
N PRO A 50 11.03 13.57 1.16
CA PRO A 50 12.44 13.92 0.92
C PRO A 50 13.17 14.29 2.22
N GLY A 51 14.51 14.29 2.19
CA GLY A 51 15.36 14.60 3.35
C GLY A 51 15.87 13.33 4.03
N GLN A 52 15.56 13.14 5.33
CA GLN A 52 15.94 11.96 6.13
C GLN A 52 15.27 10.64 5.69
N ARG A 53 14.55 10.66 4.55
CA ARG A 53 13.89 9.49 3.96
C ARG A 53 12.95 8.83 4.96
N VAL A 54 11.92 9.59 5.33
CA VAL A 54 10.90 9.15 6.29
C VAL A 54 9.79 8.44 5.54
N VAL A 55 9.51 7.19 5.92
CA VAL A 55 8.29 6.47 5.47
C VAL A 55 7.12 7.00 6.30
N LEU A 56 6.25 7.77 5.68
CA LEU A 56 5.04 8.30 6.31
C LEU A 56 3.90 7.27 6.23
N LEU A 57 3.63 6.76 5.02
CA LEU A 57 2.66 5.70 4.76
C LEU A 57 3.38 4.50 4.14
N ALA A 58 3.40 3.36 4.84
CA ALA A 58 4.11 2.16 4.40
C ALA A 58 3.33 1.39 3.34
N ALA A 59 2.05 1.13 3.59
CA ALA A 59 1.19 0.35 2.70
C ALA A 59 -0.29 0.69 2.94
N THR A 60 -1.15 0.08 2.14
CA THR A 60 -2.56 -0.09 2.45
C THR A 60 -2.89 -1.58 2.37
N GLU A 61 -3.71 -2.07 3.30
CA GLU A 61 -4.40 -3.35 3.12
C GLU A 61 -5.82 -3.10 2.58
N ASP A 62 -6.16 -3.78 1.49
CA ASP A 62 -7.32 -3.47 0.68
C ASP A 62 -8.18 -4.73 0.52
N TRP A 63 -9.50 -4.62 0.68
CA TRP A 63 -10.45 -5.70 0.43
C TRP A 63 -11.71 -5.21 -0.26
N LEU A 64 -12.27 -6.07 -1.11
CA LEU A 64 -13.67 -5.98 -1.52
C LEU A 64 -14.54 -6.72 -0.52
N LEU A 65 -15.62 -6.07 -0.10
CA LEU A 65 -16.66 -6.64 0.74
C LEU A 65 -17.95 -6.74 -0.09
N SER A 66 -18.48 -7.95 -0.16
CA SER A 66 -19.78 -8.24 -0.76
C SER A 66 -20.65 -8.94 0.27
N ASP A 67 -21.95 -8.69 0.26
CA ASP A 67 -22.85 -9.27 1.25
C ASP A 67 -22.94 -10.79 1.09
N GLY A 68 -22.78 -11.52 2.19
CA GLY A 68 -22.82 -12.98 2.20
C GLY A 68 -21.58 -13.68 1.60
N GLN A 69 -20.52 -12.94 1.29
CA GLN A 69 -19.25 -13.50 0.82
C GLN A 69 -18.09 -13.12 1.74
N ASP A 70 -17.06 -13.97 1.80
CA ASP A 70 -15.83 -13.65 2.51
C ASP A 70 -15.14 -12.42 1.90
N PRO A 71 -14.48 -11.57 2.71
CA PRO A 71 -13.69 -10.44 2.21
C PRO A 71 -12.63 -10.90 1.21
N GLN A 72 -12.60 -10.25 0.04
CA GLN A 72 -11.69 -10.61 -1.04
C GLN A 72 -10.51 -9.63 -1.09
N PRO A 73 -9.27 -10.09 -0.92
CA PRO A 73 -8.11 -9.20 -0.83
C PRO A 73 -7.71 -8.59 -2.18
N LEU A 74 -7.27 -7.33 -2.14
CA LEU A 74 -6.67 -6.57 -3.24
C LEU A 74 -5.25 -6.10 -2.92
N SER A 75 -4.67 -6.57 -1.83
CA SER A 75 -3.31 -6.25 -1.40
C SER A 75 -2.61 -7.51 -0.92
N SER A 76 -1.30 -7.44 -0.76
CA SER A 76 -0.56 -8.52 -0.10
C SER A 76 0.49 -8.00 0.85
N GLN A 77 0.74 -8.77 1.90
CA GLN A 77 1.76 -8.48 2.88
C GLN A 77 2.40 -9.80 3.33
N GLU A 78 3.73 -9.82 3.38
CA GLU A 78 4.48 -10.93 3.93
C GLU A 78 4.89 -10.65 5.38
N TYR A 79 4.76 -11.68 6.21
CA TYR A 79 5.15 -11.66 7.62
C TYR A 79 6.41 -12.48 7.88
N TRP A 80 7.01 -12.27 9.05
CA TRP A 80 8.30 -12.83 9.48
C TRP A 80 8.42 -14.36 9.37
N ASP A 81 7.31 -15.08 9.54
CA ASP A 81 7.18 -16.53 9.45
C ASP A 81 7.02 -17.03 8.01
N GLY A 82 7.02 -16.13 7.03
CA GLY A 82 6.79 -16.41 5.62
C GLY A 82 5.31 -16.48 5.24
N ASN A 83 4.38 -16.27 6.19
CA ASN A 83 2.97 -16.19 5.86
C ASN A 83 2.69 -14.96 5.00
N ILE A 84 1.85 -15.14 3.98
CA ILE A 84 1.36 -14.04 3.15
C ILE A 84 -0.10 -13.85 3.51
N ASP A 85 -0.43 -12.69 4.07
CA ASP A 85 -1.81 -12.30 4.36
C ASP A 85 -1.91 -10.77 4.38
N PRO A 86 -2.86 -10.15 3.66
CA PRO A 86 -3.76 -10.76 2.69
C PRO A 86 -3.05 -11.35 1.46
N GLU A 87 -3.73 -12.21 0.69
CA GLU A 87 -3.18 -12.89 -0.51
C GLU A 87 -3.70 -12.32 -1.85
N GLY A 88 -3.91 -11.00 -1.94
CA GLY A 88 -4.43 -10.34 -3.14
C GLY A 88 -3.62 -10.57 -4.43
N PHE A 89 -2.34 -10.96 -4.33
CA PHE A 89 -1.53 -11.32 -5.50
C PHE A 89 -2.12 -12.50 -6.28
N ARG A 90 -2.87 -13.41 -5.63
CA ARG A 90 -3.45 -14.61 -6.27
C ARG A 90 -4.46 -14.28 -7.36
N THR A 91 -5.11 -13.13 -7.27
CA THR A 91 -6.12 -12.64 -8.24
C THR A 91 -5.64 -11.44 -9.05
N LEU A 92 -4.40 -11.01 -8.85
CA LEU A 92 -3.79 -9.94 -9.62
C LEU A 92 -3.60 -10.41 -11.07
N ALA A 93 -4.41 -9.86 -11.98
CA ALA A 93 -4.40 -10.23 -13.38
C ALA A 93 -3.28 -9.52 -14.14
N GLU A 94 -2.98 -8.27 -13.76
CA GLU A 94 -1.99 -7.48 -14.46
C GLU A 94 -1.40 -6.35 -13.60
N VAL A 95 -0.13 -6.05 -13.84
CA VAL A 95 0.47 -4.75 -13.53
C VAL A 95 1.05 -4.13 -14.79
N ARG A 96 0.74 -2.87 -15.05
CA ARG A 96 1.29 -2.12 -16.19
C ARG A 96 1.69 -0.71 -15.77
N LEU A 97 2.50 -0.07 -16.61
CA LEU A 97 2.74 1.37 -16.51
C LEU A 97 1.85 2.11 -17.52
N HIS A 98 1.03 3.02 -17.03
CA HIS A 98 0.38 4.05 -17.84
C HIS A 98 1.20 5.34 -17.72
N GLY A 99 2.09 5.58 -18.68
CA GLY A 99 3.15 6.57 -18.50
C GLY A 99 4.10 6.13 -17.40
N LEU A 100 4.18 6.89 -16.30
CA LEU A 100 4.95 6.55 -15.11
C LEU A 100 4.07 6.03 -13.95
N VAL A 101 2.76 5.89 -14.17
CA VAL A 101 1.81 5.50 -13.13
C VAL A 101 1.65 3.97 -13.14
N PRO A 102 2.01 3.26 -12.05
CA PRO A 102 1.69 1.86 -11.88
C PRO A 102 0.17 1.68 -11.76
N VAL A 103 -0.34 0.76 -12.57
CA VAL A 103 -1.74 0.37 -12.58
C VAL A 103 -1.83 -1.13 -12.37
N PHE A 104 -2.60 -1.51 -11.35
CA PHE A 104 -2.82 -2.88 -10.93
C PHE A 104 -4.27 -3.24 -11.26
N THR A 105 -4.48 -4.42 -11.83
CA THR A 105 -5.82 -4.91 -12.19
C THR A 105 -6.02 -6.29 -11.60
N TRP A 106 -7.06 -6.45 -10.78
CA TRP A 106 -7.47 -7.72 -10.19
C TRP A 106 -8.71 -8.26 -10.91
N GLU A 107 -8.74 -9.57 -11.09
CA GLU A 107 -9.93 -10.35 -11.46
C GLU A 107 -10.35 -11.18 -10.24
N VAL A 108 -11.33 -10.70 -9.49
CA VAL A 108 -11.64 -11.24 -8.17
C VAL A 108 -13.15 -11.23 -7.92
N GLY A 109 -13.70 -12.37 -7.50
CA GLY A 109 -15.12 -12.47 -7.17
C GLY A 109 -16.07 -12.03 -8.29
N GLY A 110 -15.73 -12.34 -9.54
CA GLY A 110 -16.51 -11.94 -10.72
C GLY A 110 -16.40 -10.45 -11.07
N ARG A 111 -15.45 -9.72 -10.48
CA ARG A 111 -15.22 -8.29 -10.71
C ARG A 111 -13.85 -8.04 -11.29
N VAL A 112 -13.73 -6.94 -12.04
CA VAL A 112 -12.46 -6.38 -12.48
C VAL A 112 -12.23 -5.06 -11.76
N VAL A 113 -11.21 -4.99 -10.92
CA VAL A 113 -10.88 -3.80 -10.12
C VAL A 113 -9.52 -3.27 -10.49
N GLU A 114 -9.44 -1.96 -10.70
CA GLU A 114 -8.20 -1.24 -10.98
C GLU A 114 -7.77 -0.42 -9.78
N LYS A 115 -6.49 -0.51 -9.37
CA LYS A 115 -5.82 0.43 -8.45
C LYS A 115 -4.74 1.19 -9.22
N ARG A 116 -4.65 2.50 -8.99
CA ARG A 116 -3.51 3.33 -9.44
C ARG A 116 -2.86 3.99 -8.25
N VAL A 117 -1.54 4.16 -8.32
CA VAL A 117 -0.77 4.92 -7.35
C VAL A 117 0.04 5.97 -8.10
N PHE A 118 -0.16 7.25 -7.77
CA PHE A 118 0.67 8.32 -8.32
C PHE A 118 0.94 9.41 -7.29
N MET A 119 1.95 10.23 -7.53
CA MET A 119 2.26 11.38 -6.69
C MET A 119 1.95 12.68 -7.41
N GLU A 120 1.42 13.66 -6.67
CA GLU A 120 1.24 15.01 -7.18
C GLU A 120 2.63 15.67 -7.35
N GLN A 121 2.89 16.22 -8.54
CA GLN A 121 4.16 16.87 -8.83
C GLN A 121 4.35 18.09 -7.91
N GLY A 122 5.54 18.22 -7.33
CA GLY A 122 5.88 19.33 -6.44
C GLY A 122 5.23 19.26 -5.06
N ARG A 123 4.60 18.13 -4.68
CA ARG A 123 4.01 17.95 -3.34
C ARG A 123 4.33 16.58 -2.73
N ASN A 124 4.48 16.53 -1.40
CA ASN A 124 4.54 15.28 -0.63
C ASN A 124 3.14 14.68 -0.47
N ARG A 125 2.49 14.35 -1.59
CA ARG A 125 1.15 13.77 -1.63
C ARG A 125 1.12 12.61 -2.61
N THR A 126 0.63 11.48 -2.13
CA THR A 126 0.29 10.31 -2.96
C THR A 126 -1.21 10.22 -3.09
N VAL A 127 -1.68 9.91 -4.29
CA VAL A 127 -3.06 9.59 -4.59
C VAL A 127 -3.16 8.12 -4.95
N ILE A 128 -4.04 7.42 -4.26
CA ILE A 128 -4.41 6.04 -4.53
C ILE A 128 -5.85 6.04 -5.02
N SER A 129 -6.09 5.57 -6.23
CA SER A 129 -7.43 5.55 -6.81
C SER A 129 -7.86 4.15 -7.14
N TYR A 130 -9.10 3.80 -6.81
CA TYR A 130 -9.71 2.52 -7.13
C TYR A 130 -10.86 2.73 -8.11
N ARG A 131 -11.01 1.82 -9.06
CA ARG A 131 -12.12 1.80 -10.02
C ARG A 131 -12.62 0.39 -10.19
N LEU A 132 -13.93 0.19 -10.02
CA LEU A 132 -14.61 -1.01 -10.50
C LEU A 132 -14.79 -0.85 -12.02
N LEU A 133 -14.16 -1.72 -12.80
CA LEU A 133 -14.24 -1.70 -14.26
C LEU A 133 -15.39 -2.59 -14.75
N GLU A 134 -15.57 -3.76 -14.13
CA GLU A 134 -16.59 -4.75 -14.47
C GLU A 134 -17.09 -5.48 -13.22
N GLY A 135 -18.33 -5.99 -13.28
CA GLY A 135 -19.00 -6.71 -12.20
C GLY A 135 -19.89 -5.83 -11.31
N ASP A 136 -20.52 -6.45 -10.33
CA ASP A 136 -21.47 -5.78 -9.44
C ASP A 136 -20.80 -4.83 -8.45
N ALA A 137 -21.54 -3.82 -7.98
CA ALA A 137 -21.07 -2.94 -6.92
C ALA A 137 -20.61 -3.73 -5.68
N ALA A 138 -19.57 -3.21 -5.02
CA ALA A 138 -19.02 -3.77 -3.79
C ALA A 138 -18.52 -2.64 -2.89
N ARG A 139 -18.41 -2.91 -1.59
CA ARG A 139 -17.78 -1.98 -0.65
C ARG A 139 -16.27 -2.20 -0.67
N LEU A 140 -15.50 -1.14 -0.84
CA LEU A 140 -14.05 -1.18 -0.69
C LEU A 140 -13.68 -0.85 0.76
N ARG A 141 -12.94 -1.74 1.41
CA ARG A 141 -12.29 -1.47 2.69
C ARG A 141 -10.81 -1.24 2.47
N VAL A 142 -10.32 -0.09 2.93
CA VAL A 142 -8.89 0.28 2.88
C VAL A 142 -8.41 0.53 4.29
N ARG A 143 -7.31 -0.11 4.67
CA ARG A 143 -6.65 0.08 5.96
C ARG A 143 -5.25 0.68 5.72
N PRO A 144 -5.03 1.98 6.01
CA PRO A 144 -3.74 2.61 5.82
C PRO A 144 -2.75 2.29 6.95
N PHE A 145 -1.51 1.96 6.61
CA PHE A 145 -0.44 1.67 7.57
C PHE A 145 0.54 2.83 7.68
N PHE A 146 0.26 3.75 8.60
CA PHE A 146 1.16 4.85 8.94
C PHE A 146 2.36 4.34 9.73
N ALA A 147 3.54 4.83 9.38
CA ALA A 147 4.79 4.37 9.98
C ALA A 147 5.59 5.48 10.68
N HIS A 148 5.61 6.70 10.12
CA HIS A 148 6.40 7.85 10.61
C HIS A 148 7.81 7.45 11.07
N ARG A 149 8.49 6.64 10.26
CA ARG A 149 9.79 6.06 10.61
C ARG A 149 10.86 6.47 9.62
N GLU A 150 12.05 6.72 10.13
CA GLU A 150 13.24 6.89 9.31
C GLU A 150 13.74 5.52 8.79
N PHE A 151 14.53 5.53 7.72
CA PHE A 151 15.09 4.30 7.16
C PHE A 151 16.06 3.57 8.11
N HIS A 152 16.63 4.28 9.08
CA HIS A 152 17.65 3.73 10.00
C HIS A 152 17.13 3.52 11.42
N ALA A 153 15.85 3.83 11.70
CA ALA A 153 15.26 3.68 13.02
C ALA A 153 14.18 2.58 12.99
N GLN A 154 14.30 1.59 13.87
CA GLN A 154 13.16 0.72 14.22
C GLN A 154 12.38 1.37 15.36
N ARG A 155 11.18 1.86 15.07
CA ARG A 155 10.27 2.28 16.14
C ARG A 155 9.75 1.04 16.85
N HIS A 156 10.07 0.94 18.14
CA HIS A 156 9.40 0.04 19.05
C HIS A 156 8.18 0.80 19.60
N GLY A 157 6.98 0.34 19.29
CA GLY A 157 5.69 0.93 19.68
C GLY A 157 5.38 1.01 21.18
N ARG A 158 6.41 1.04 22.05
CA ARG A 158 6.24 1.19 23.49
C ARG A 158 6.21 2.65 23.95
N ASP A 159 6.87 3.57 23.25
CA ASP A 159 7.00 4.98 23.68
C ASP A 159 6.41 6.03 22.71
N ASP A 160 6.13 5.69 21.44
CA ASP A 160 5.65 6.63 20.41
C ASP A 160 4.27 6.24 19.87
N ARG A 161 3.19 6.53 20.60
CA ARG A 161 1.82 6.32 20.08
C ARG A 161 1.49 7.34 18.99
N PHE A 162 0.70 6.91 18.01
CA PHE A 162 0.05 7.83 17.10
C PHE A 162 -1.13 8.50 17.78
N GLU A 163 -1.20 9.81 17.67
CA GLU A 163 -2.42 10.58 17.89
C GLU A 163 -3.17 10.65 16.56
N VAL A 164 -4.41 10.15 16.55
CA VAL A 164 -5.25 10.09 15.35
C VAL A 164 -6.49 10.93 15.60
N VAL A 165 -6.68 11.94 14.76
CA VAL A 165 -7.86 12.81 14.78
C VAL A 165 -8.66 12.57 13.52
N GLU A 166 -9.90 12.12 13.67
CA GLU A 166 -10.84 11.95 12.57
C GLU A 166 -11.30 13.30 12.03
N THR A 167 -11.30 13.45 10.70
CA THR A 167 -11.86 14.59 9.98
C THR A 167 -13.17 14.17 9.31
N GLY A 168 -13.87 15.10 8.65
CA GLY A 168 -15.10 14.75 7.93
C GLY A 168 -14.91 13.76 6.77
N ASP A 169 -13.67 13.58 6.30
CA ASP A 169 -13.32 12.80 5.11
C ASP A 169 -12.06 11.94 5.29
N GLY A 170 -11.54 11.78 6.50
CA GLY A 170 -10.33 10.99 6.74
C GLY A 170 -9.71 11.22 8.11
N TRP A 171 -8.39 11.32 8.17
CA TRP A 171 -7.64 11.43 9.42
C TRP A 171 -6.45 12.37 9.31
N VAL A 172 -6.13 13.00 10.44
CA VAL A 172 -4.81 13.57 10.72
C VAL A 172 -4.09 12.65 11.70
N ILE A 173 -2.84 12.31 11.41
CA ILE A 173 -2.02 11.39 12.18
C ILE A 173 -0.77 12.14 12.63
N GLU A 174 -0.54 12.22 13.93
CA GLU A 174 0.65 12.82 14.54
C GLU A 174 1.41 11.76 15.33
N GLY A 175 2.74 11.72 15.19
CA GLY A 175 3.56 10.72 15.88
C GLY A 175 5.05 10.93 15.67
N GLY A 176 5.81 10.89 16.76
CA GLY A 176 7.23 11.25 16.89
C GLY A 176 7.70 12.36 15.94
N GLY A 177 7.17 13.57 16.19
CA GLY A 177 7.55 14.81 15.53
C GLY A 177 7.01 15.01 14.10
N LEU A 178 6.27 14.05 13.57
CA LEU A 178 5.78 14.07 12.19
C LEU A 178 4.25 14.13 12.16
N ARG A 179 3.73 14.80 11.13
CA ARG A 179 2.29 14.94 10.87
C ARG A 179 1.98 14.51 9.44
N SER A 180 1.00 13.63 9.29
CA SER A 180 0.43 13.22 8.01
C SER A 180 -1.08 13.44 8.01
N SER A 181 -1.67 13.54 6.83
CA SER A 181 -3.11 13.46 6.66
C SER A 181 -3.47 12.53 5.51
N ILE A 182 -4.64 11.91 5.62
CA ILE A 182 -5.26 11.12 4.57
C ILE A 182 -6.71 11.54 4.43
N GLN A 183 -7.17 11.60 3.19
CA GLN A 183 -8.55 11.90 2.85
C GLN A 183 -9.05 10.82 1.89
N ALA A 184 -10.31 10.44 2.04
CA ALA A 184 -10.99 9.44 1.24
C ALA A 184 -12.28 10.05 0.66
N GLN A 185 -12.56 9.72 -0.59
CA GLN A 185 -13.72 10.23 -1.35
C GLN A 185 -14.30 9.08 -2.20
N PRO A 186 -15.58 9.16 -2.63
CA PRO A 186 -16.52 10.26 -2.39
C PRO A 186 -17.29 10.19 -1.07
N ALA A 187 -17.49 9.00 -0.50
CA ALA A 187 -18.33 8.81 0.70
C ALA A 187 -17.70 7.77 1.64
N PRO A 188 -16.60 8.10 2.34
CA PRO A 188 -15.96 7.17 3.24
C PRO A 188 -16.81 6.92 4.49
N VAL A 189 -16.74 5.69 5.00
CA VAL A 189 -17.10 5.39 6.39
C VAL A 189 -15.79 5.19 7.14
N LEU A 190 -15.54 6.04 8.13
CA LEU A 190 -14.29 6.05 8.88
C LEU A 190 -14.45 5.20 10.13
N GLU A 191 -13.47 4.36 10.40
CA GLU A 191 -13.40 3.58 11.63
C GLU A 191 -11.99 3.69 12.21
N SER A 192 -11.89 4.35 13.37
CA SER A 192 -10.62 4.61 14.03
C SER A 192 -10.24 3.43 14.97
N ARG A 193 -9.27 2.61 14.55
CA ARG A 193 -8.64 1.57 15.38
C ARG A 193 -7.11 1.69 15.32
N PRO A 194 -6.48 2.43 16.25
CA PRO A 194 -5.04 2.63 16.26
C PRO A 194 -4.31 1.37 16.78
N ASP A 195 -4.32 0.32 15.97
CA ASP A 195 -3.63 -0.94 16.23
C ASP A 195 -2.23 -0.93 15.64
N TRP A 196 -1.29 -1.58 16.33
CA TRP A 196 0.05 -1.80 15.82
C TRP A 196 0.14 -3.12 15.06
N TYR A 197 0.59 -3.05 13.81
CA TYR A 197 0.91 -4.22 13.00
C TYR A 197 2.39 -4.52 13.13
N TRP A 198 2.69 -5.74 13.55
CA TRP A 198 4.05 -6.19 13.86
C TRP A 198 4.51 -7.25 12.88
N ARG A 199 5.82 -7.45 12.85
CA ARG A 199 6.48 -8.57 12.18
C ARG A 199 6.22 -8.66 10.68
N ILE A 200 6.01 -7.52 10.03
CA ILE A 200 6.12 -7.39 8.58
C ILE A 200 7.55 -7.76 8.17
N LEU A 201 7.69 -8.68 7.21
CA LEU A 201 8.99 -9.11 6.71
C LEU A 201 9.46 -8.20 5.57
N HIS A 202 10.68 -7.68 5.71
CA HIS A 202 11.41 -7.06 4.60
C HIS A 202 12.49 -8.03 4.13
N ARG A 203 12.17 -8.88 3.14
CA ARG A 203 13.08 -9.93 2.62
C ARG A 203 14.50 -9.43 2.34
N ALA A 204 14.60 -8.26 1.70
CA ALA A 204 15.89 -7.69 1.32
C ALA A 204 16.75 -7.29 2.54
N GLU A 205 16.13 -6.99 3.68
CA GLU A 205 16.85 -6.75 4.93
C GLU A 205 17.28 -8.08 5.56
N ARG A 206 16.39 -9.08 5.59
CA ARG A 206 16.72 -10.44 6.09
C ARG A 206 17.86 -11.09 5.32
N GLU A 207 17.86 -10.97 4.00
CA GLU A 207 18.95 -11.45 3.12
C GLU A 207 20.29 -10.75 3.41
N ARG A 208 20.25 -9.53 3.97
CA ARG A 208 21.43 -8.77 4.42
C ARG A 208 21.78 -9.02 5.89
N GLY A 209 21.04 -9.89 6.59
CA GLY A 209 21.23 -10.18 8.00
C GLY A 209 20.74 -9.08 8.95
N LEU A 210 19.80 -8.23 8.51
CA LEU A 210 19.19 -7.12 9.26
C LEU A 210 17.74 -7.40 9.67
#